data_AF-A0A4P6JWG5-F1
#
_entry.id   AF-A0A4P6JWG5-F1
#
_cell.length_a   1.000
_cell.length_b   1.000
_cell.length_c   1.000
_cell.angle_alpha   90.00
_cell.angle_beta   90.00
_cell.angle_gamma   90.00
#
_symmetry.space_group_name_H-M   'P 1'
#
loop_
_entity.id
_entity.type
_entity.pdbx_description
1 polymer ?
#
loop_
_entity_poly.entity_id
_entity_poly.type
_entity_poly.pdbx_seq_one_letter_code
_entity_poly.pdbx_strand_id
1 'polypeptide(L)' 'MNRRTFYQIFQWQHVSLLMLARESNRHPYLIWDMLLGHPMRKLDAVIILATFNEMASTHYELGALSIIYQENEAQHG' A
#
# COMPACT_ATOMS: atom_id res chain seq x y z
N MET A 1 15.12 -11.88 -7.49
CA MET A 1 14.35 -10.76 -8.06
C MET A 1 14.24 -9.67 -6.99
N ASN A 2 14.81 -8.49 -7.23
CA ASN A 2 14.70 -7.36 -6.28
C ASN A 2 13.26 -6.83 -6.31
N ARG A 3 12.45 -7.16 -5.30
CA ARG A 3 11.11 -6.59 -5.14
C ARG A 3 11.21 -5.11 -4.81
N ARG A 4 10.37 -4.29 -5.45
CA ARG A 4 10.33 -2.83 -5.19
C ARG A 4 9.50 -2.55 -3.95
N THR A 5 9.84 -1.50 -3.20
CA THR A 5 8.98 -1.01 -2.11
C THR A 5 7.86 -0.14 -2.67
N PHE A 6 6.76 0.00 -1.91
CA PHE A 6 5.69 0.93 -2.30
C PHE A 6 6.21 2.38 -2.39
N TYR A 7 7.13 2.77 -1.50
CA TYR A 7 7.80 4.07 -1.55
C TYR A 7 8.47 4.35 -2.90
N GLN A 8 9.22 3.39 -3.45
CA GLN A 8 9.91 3.57 -4.73
C GLN A 8 8.94 3.86 -5.88
N ILE A 9 7.84 3.10 -5.98
CA ILE A 9 6.86 3.33 -7.03
C ILE A 9 6.04 4.60 -6.79
N PHE A 10 5.79 4.95 -5.53
CA PHE A 10 5.07 6.16 -5.16
C PHE A 10 5.84 7.43 -5.53
N GLN A 11 7.16 7.45 -5.32
CA GLN A 11 8.00 8.60 -5.69
C GLN A 11 8.07 8.88 -7.19
N TRP A 12 7.88 7.86 -8.03
CA TRP A 12 7.88 8.02 -9.48
C TRP A 12 6.59 8.61 -10.02
N GLN A 13 5.55 8.69 -9.19
CA GLN A 13 4.23 9.16 -9.59
C GLN A 13 3.87 10.43 -8.80
N HIS A 14 3.21 11.39 -9.46
CA HIS A 14 2.76 12.62 -8.82
C HIS A 14 1.41 12.45 -8.09
N VAL A 15 1.26 11.35 -7.36
CA VAL A 15 0.04 11.06 -6.58
C VAL A 15 0.14 11.72 -5.21
N SER A 16 -0.84 12.57 -4.88
CA SER A 16 -0.96 13.14 -3.53
C SER A 16 -1.36 12.07 -2.52
N LEU A 17 -0.64 11.98 -1.40
CA LEU A 17 -0.96 11.04 -0.31
C LEU A 17 -2.38 11.28 0.23
N LEU A 18 -2.79 12.54 0.39
CA LEU A 18 -4.11 12.88 0.89
C LEU A 18 -5.22 12.51 -0.11
N MET A 19 -4.96 12.68 -1.41
CA MET A 19 -5.89 12.20 -2.43
C MET A 19 -5.97 10.68 -2.42
N LEU A 20 -4.84 9.97 -2.34
CA LEU A 20 -4.84 8.52 -2.29
C LEU A 20 -5.60 7.99 -1.06
N ALA A 21 -5.42 8.62 0.10
CA ALA A 21 -6.16 8.28 1.31
C ALA A 21 -7.67 8.48 1.14
N ARG A 22 -8.07 9.61 0.54
CA ARG A 22 -9.48 9.92 0.24
C ARG A 22 -10.08 8.90 -0.73
N GLU A 23 -9.44 8.66 -1.88
CA GLU A 23 -9.98 7.81 -2.94
C GLU A 23 -9.97 6.32 -2.56
N SER A 24 -9.02 5.88 -1.72
CA SER A 24 -9.00 4.50 -1.19
C SER A 24 -9.93 4.31 0.01
N ASN A 25 -10.54 5.39 0.52
CA ASN A 25 -11.29 5.40 1.77
C ASN A 25 -10.48 4.73 2.92
N ARG A 26 -9.21 5.14 3.06
CA ARG A 26 -8.29 4.67 4.10
C ARG A 26 -7.70 5.84 4.85
N HIS A 27 -7.44 5.64 6.14
CA HIS A 27 -6.81 6.66 6.95
C HIS A 27 -5.39 6.95 6.42
N PRO A 28 -4.95 8.21 6.29
CA PRO A 28 -3.63 8.56 5.77
C PRO A 28 -2.46 7.82 6.45
N TYR A 29 -2.60 7.47 7.73
CA TYR A 29 -1.61 6.68 8.47
C TYR A 29 -1.36 5.29 7.85
N LEU A 30 -2.37 4.62 7.29
CA LEU A 30 -2.16 3.33 6.64
C LEU A 30 -1.32 3.45 5.36
N ILE A 31 -1.40 4.59 4.69
CA ILE A 31 -0.57 4.89 3.51
C ILE A 31 0.87 5.17 3.96
N TRP A 32 1.03 5.93 5.05
CA TRP A 32 2.33 6.12 5.68
C TRP A 32 2.97 4.80 6.11
N ASP A 33 2.21 3.91 6.74
CA ASP A 33 2.68 2.58 7.13
C ASP A 33 3.17 1.80 5.92
N MET A 34 2.42 1.81 4.82
CA MET A 34 2.83 1.16 3.57
C MET A 34 4.09 1.78 2.95
N LEU A 35 4.24 3.10 3.01
CA LEU A 35 5.43 3.83 2.51
C LEU A 35 6.67 3.52 3.35
N LEU A 36 6.53 3.49 4.67
CA LEU A 36 7.62 3.24 5.62
C LEU A 36 7.96 1.74 5.76
N GLY A 37 7.13 0.85 5.19
CA GLY A 37 7.30 -0.59 5.29
C GLY A 37 6.90 -1.14 6.66
N HIS A 38 5.99 -0.48 7.37
CA HIS A 38 5.42 -1.01 8.60
C HIS A 38 4.46 -2.17 8.31
N PRO A 39 4.33 -3.14 9.24
CA PRO A 39 3.37 -4.23 9.10
C PRO A 39 1.94 -3.69 8.97
N MET A 40 1.24 -4.10 7.91
CA MET A 40 -0.15 -3.70 7.65
C MET A 40 -1.05 -4.88 7.27
N ARG A 41 -2.38 -4.71 7.32
CA ARG A 41 -3.29 -5.76 6.87
C ARG A 41 -3.22 -5.90 5.36
N LYS A 42 -3.23 -7.14 4.86
CA LYS A 42 -3.20 -7.42 3.41
C LYS A 42 -4.33 -6.73 2.65
N LEU A 43 -5.52 -6.67 3.25
CA LEU A 43 -6.68 -6.00 2.64
C LEU A 43 -6.43 -4.51 2.41
N ASP A 44 -5.82 -3.82 3.38
CA ASP A 44 -5.51 -2.39 3.25
C ASP A 44 -4.45 -2.16 2.18
N ALA A 45 -3.43 -3.02 2.12
CA ALA A 45 -2.39 -2.96 1.08
C ALA A 45 -2.98 -3.15 -0.34
N VAL A 46 -3.92 -4.09 -0.50
CA VAL A 46 -4.61 -4.33 -1.78
C VAL A 46 -5.40 -3.11 -2.22
N ILE A 47 -6.18 -2.52 -1.31
CA ILE A 47 -7.04 -1.38 -1.62
C ILE A 47 -6.20 -0.16 -1.96
N ILE A 48 -5.19 0.17 -1.14
CA ILE A 48 -4.28 1.30 -1.40
C ILE A 48 -3.56 1.12 -2.74
N LEU A 49 -3.06 -0.09 -3.05
CA LEU A 49 -2.37 -0.35 -4.32
C LEU A 49 -3.31 -0.25 -5.52
N ALA A 50 -4.54 -0.76 -5.42
CA ALA A 50 -5.51 -0.69 -6.50
C ALA A 50 -5.88 0.77 -6.82
N THR A 51 -6.18 1.57 -5.79
CA THR A 51 -6.46 3.00 -5.96
C THR A 51 -5.24 3.75 -6.51
N PHE A 52 -4.04 3.45 -6.03
CA PHE A 52 -2.82 4.06 -6.56
C PHE A 52 -2.62 3.73 -8.04
N ASN A 53 -2.81 2.47 -8.43
CA ASN A 53 -2.73 2.03 -9.82
C ASN A 53 -3.71 2.79 -10.72
N GLU A 54 -4.96 2.96 -10.28
CA GLU A 54 -5.97 3.74 -10.99
C GLU A 54 -5.55 5.20 -11.15
N MET A 55 -5.17 5.87 -10.05
CA MET A 55 -4.78 7.28 -10.05
C MET A 55 -3.52 7.56 -10.86
N ALA A 56 -2.55 6.64 -10.85
CA ALA A 56 -1.28 6.78 -11.56
C ALA A 56 -1.31 6.17 -12.97
N SER A 57 -2.43 5.54 -13.39
CA SER A 57 -2.50 4.76 -14.63
C SER A 57 -1.40 3.68 -14.73
N THR A 58 -1.12 3.00 -13.63
CA THR A 58 -0.10 1.93 -13.51
C THR A 58 -0.74 0.58 -13.14
N HIS A 59 -0.01 -0.53 -13.25
CA HIS A 59 -0.55 -1.89 -13.09
C HIS A 59 0.38 -2.74 -12.21
N TYR A 60 0.78 -2.21 -11.06
CA TYR A 60 1.64 -2.96 -10.13
C TYR A 60 0.86 -4.08 -9.44
N GLU A 61 1.44 -5.27 -9.42
CA GLU A 61 0.92 -6.41 -8.67
C GLU A 61 1.46 -6.43 -7.24
N LEU A 62 0.62 -6.81 -6.29
CA LEU A 62 0.98 -6.88 -4.87
C LEU A 62 2.18 -7.83 -4.62
N GLY A 63 2.29 -8.92 -5.37
CA GLY A 63 3.40 -9.89 -5.26
C GLY A 63 4.74 -9.41 -5.81
N ALA A 64 4.73 -8.36 -6.63
CA ALA A 64 5.93 -7.70 -7.13
C ALA A 64 6.50 -6.68 -6.14
N LEU A 65 5.74 -6.33 -5.09
CA LEU A 65 6.12 -5.37 -4.07
C LEU A 65 6.59 -6.04 -2.78
N SER A 66 7.52 -5.36 -2.11
CA SER A 66 7.96 -5.71 -0.76
C SER A 66 7.07 -5.02 0.27
N ILE A 67 6.01 -5.70 0.70
CA ILE A 67 5.06 -5.24 1.71
C ILE A 67 5.12 -6.18 2.91
N ILE A 68 5.20 -5.61 4.12
CA ILE A 68 5.20 -6.38 5.38
C ILE A 68 3.75 -6.50 5.84
N TYR A 69 3.29 -7.73 6.07
CA TYR A 69 1.94 -7.98 6.54
C TYR A 69 1.92 -8.19 8.05
N GLN A 70 0.88 -7.69 8.72
CA GLN A 70 0.56 -8.10 10.08
C GLN A 70 0.27 -9.61 10.07
N GLU A 71 0.95 -10.36 10.93
CA GLU A 71 0.51 -11.71 11.24
C GLU A 71 -0.86 -11.57 11.92
N ASN A 72 -1.89 -12.21 11.35
CA ASN A 72 -3.15 -12.34 12.06
C ASN A 72 -2.83 -13.14 13.33
N GLU A 73 -2.77 -12.49 14.48
CA GLU A 73 -2.97 -13.20 15.74
C GLU A 73 -4.35 -13.85 15.64
N ALA A 74 -4.37 -15.15 15.34
CA ALA A 74 -5.50 -15.99 15.65
C ALA A 74 -5.61 -16.01 17.18
N GLN A 75 -6.28 -15.00 17.74
CA GLN A 75 -6.58 -14.97 19.16
C GLN A 75 -7.44 -16.19 19.47
N HIS A 76 -6.87 -17.08 20.28
CA HIS A 76 -7.60 -18.07 21.05
C HIS A 76 -8.75 -17.39 21.81
N GLY A 77 -9.95 -17.96 21.67
CA GLY A 77 -11.15 -17.64 22.42
C GLY A 77 -12.23 -18.65 22.09
#